data_AF-A0A1M6LIC6-F1
#
_entry.id   AF-A0A1M6LIC6-F1
#
_cell.length_a   1.000
_cell.length_b   1.000
_cell.length_c   1.000
_cell.angle_alpha   90.00
_cell.angle_beta   90.00
_cell.angle_gamma   90.00
#
_symmetry.space_group_name_H-M   'P 1'
#
loop_
_entity.id
_entity.type
_entity.pdbx_description
1 polymer ?
#
loop_
_entity_poly.entity_id
_entity_poly.type
_entity_poly.pdbx_seq_one_letter_code
_entity_poly.pdbx_strand_id
1 'polypeptide(L)' 'MSQIYDLRSALELLKTMPGQYVETDVPVDPKAELSGVYRYVGAGGTVKRPTQIGPAMMFNNVKGHPGAPVVIGVLASRA' A
#
# COMPACT_ATOMS: atom_id res chain seq x y z
N MET A 1 -5.81 -20.39 10.66
CA MET A 1 -5.76 -18.90 10.69
C MET A 1 -4.34 -18.51 11.02
N SER A 2 -3.72 -17.61 10.27
CA SER A 2 -2.46 -17.00 10.70
C SER A 2 -2.73 -16.23 11.98
N GLN A 3 -1.94 -16.47 13.02
CA GLN A 3 -1.95 -15.60 14.20
C GLN A 3 -1.38 -14.25 13.77
N ILE A 4 -2.08 -13.16 14.08
CA ILE A 4 -1.66 -11.80 13.74
C ILE A 4 -1.16 -11.14 15.01
N TYR A 5 0.12 -10.76 15.02
CA TYR A 5 0.76 -10.17 16.20
C TYR A 5 1.69 -9.00 15.84
N ASP A 6 1.92 -8.78 14.54
CA ASP A 6 2.71 -7.67 14.02
C ASP A 6 2.23 -7.25 12.63
N LEU A 7 2.84 -6.21 12.07
CA LEU A 7 2.51 -5.73 10.73
C LEU A 7 2.78 -6.79 9.66
N ARG A 8 3.84 -7.60 9.79
CA ARG A 8 4.22 -8.56 8.75
C ARG A 8 3.21 -9.71 8.67
N SER A 9 2.86 -10.29 9.82
CA SER A 9 1.81 -11.31 9.94
C SER A 9 0.44 -10.79 9.46
N ALA A 10 0.14 -9.51 9.65
CA ALA A 10 -1.06 -8.88 9.09
C ALA A 10 -1.00 -8.78 7.55
N LEU A 11 0.12 -8.33 6.98
CA LEU A 11 0.29 -8.26 5.51
C LEU A 11 0.24 -9.65 4.87
N GLU A 12 0.81 -10.67 5.51
CA GLU A 12 0.71 -12.06 5.04
C GLU A 12 -0.74 -12.56 5.02
N LEU A 13 -1.58 -12.15 5.99
CA LEU A 13 -3.01 -12.42 5.91
C LEU A 13 -3.66 -11.70 4.73
N LEU A 14 -3.37 -10.41 4.52
CA LEU A 14 -3.93 -9.64 3.40
C LEU A 14 -3.55 -10.23 2.03
N LYS A 15 -2.34 -10.78 1.87
CA LYS A 15 -1.91 -11.49 0.66
C LYS A 15 -2.80 -12.71 0.31
N THR A 16 -3.44 -13.32 1.30
CA THR A 16 -4.39 -14.43 1.06
C THR A 16 -5.78 -13.97 0.63
N MET A 17 -6.08 -12.66 0.72
CA MET A 17 -7.37 -12.08 0.40
C MET A 17 -7.29 -11.35 -0.95
N PRO A 18 -7.94 -11.87 -2.01
CA PRO A 18 -7.88 -11.28 -3.35
C PRO A 18 -8.23 -9.78 -3.34
N GLY A 19 -7.34 -8.96 -3.88
CA GLY A 19 -7.55 -7.51 -3.99
C GLY A 19 -7.27 -6.68 -2.72
N GLN A 20 -6.80 -7.29 -1.62
CA GLN A 20 -6.49 -6.56 -0.38
C GLN A 20 -5.01 -6.17 -0.25
N TYR A 21 -4.12 -6.75 -1.05
CA TYR A 21 -2.69 -6.43 -1.06
C TYR A 21 -2.15 -6.40 -2.49
N VAL A 22 -1.22 -5.47 -2.75
CA VAL A 22 -0.43 -5.41 -3.98
C VAL A 22 0.98 -4.90 -3.66
N GLU A 23 1.96 -5.29 -4.45
CA GLU A 23 3.33 -4.79 -4.34
C GLU A 23 3.94 -4.50 -5.71
N THR A 24 4.94 -3.61 -5.74
CA THR A 24 5.63 -3.23 -6.97
C THR A 24 7.11 -2.98 -6.72
N ASP A 25 7.93 -3.43 -7.67
CA ASP A 25 9.37 -3.17 -7.74
C ASP A 25 9.71 -1.97 -8.64
N VAL A 26 8.72 -1.33 -9.25
CA VAL A 26 8.94 -0.11 -10.04
C VAL A 26 9.44 1.01 -9.10
N PRO A 27 10.62 1.62 -9.36
CA PRO A 27 11.18 2.64 -8.47
C PRO A 27 10.25 3.85 -8.31
N VAL A 28 10.01 4.26 -7.07
CA VAL A 28 9.13 5.40 -6.75
C VAL A 28 9.89 6.51 -6.02
N ASP A 29 9.59 7.77 -6.35
CA ASP A 29 10.05 8.92 -5.58
C ASP A 29 9.21 9.08 -4.31
N PRO A 30 9.80 9.03 -3.10
CA PRO A 30 9.04 9.26 -1.88
C PRO A 30 8.46 10.67 -1.80
N LYS A 31 9.06 11.64 -2.50
CA LYS A 31 8.58 13.01 -2.58
C LYS A 31 7.47 13.12 -3.62
N ALA A 32 6.23 13.13 -3.14
CA ALA A 32 5.00 13.34 -3.89
C ALA A 32 4.60 12.25 -4.90
N GLU A 33 5.53 11.56 -5.56
CA GLU A 33 5.18 10.51 -6.54
C GLU A 33 4.47 9.32 -5.87
N LEU A 34 4.98 8.81 -4.74
CA LEU A 34 4.40 7.68 -4.02
C LEU A 34 2.92 7.94 -3.63
N SER A 35 2.65 9.05 -2.96
CA SER A 35 1.28 9.42 -2.59
C SER A 35 0.43 9.79 -3.80
N GLY A 36 1.04 10.36 -4.84
CA GLY A 36 0.41 10.67 -6.12
C GLY A 36 -0.06 9.42 -6.85
N VAL A 37 0.72 8.34 -6.87
CA VAL A 37 0.32 7.03 -7.38
C VAL A 37 -0.80 6.45 -6.53
N TYR A 38 -0.59 6.39 -5.21
CA TYR A 38 -1.56 5.75 -4.31
C TYR A 38 -2.93 6.44 -4.29
N ARG A 39 -3.00 7.74 -4.61
CA ARG A 39 -4.27 8.46 -4.85
C ARG A 39 -5.19 7.72 -5.82
N TYR A 40 -4.66 7.23 -6.93
CA TYR A 40 -5.47 6.55 -7.94
C TYR A 40 -5.70 5.07 -7.61
N VAL A 41 -4.86 4.49 -6.76
CA VAL A 41 -4.92 3.07 -6.37
C VAL A 41 -5.89 2.85 -5.22
N GLY A 42 -5.77 3.58 -4.11
CA GLY A 42 -6.47 3.21 -2.88
C GLY A 42 -6.56 4.27 -1.79
N ALA A 43 -6.27 5.54 -2.06
CA ALA A 43 -6.32 6.58 -1.03
C ALA A 43 -7.75 6.90 -0.52
N GLY A 44 -8.75 6.84 -1.40
CA GLY A 44 -10.17 6.97 -1.06
C GLY A 44 -10.55 8.25 -0.29
N GLY A 45 -11.61 8.14 0.52
CA GLY A 45 -12.03 9.18 1.46
C GLY A 45 -12.33 10.55 0.83
N THR A 46 -11.81 11.61 1.46
CA THR A 46 -11.97 13.00 1.03
C THR A 46 -10.86 13.47 0.08
N VAL A 47 -9.96 12.57 -0.36
CA VAL A 47 -8.92 12.90 -1.33
C VAL A 47 -9.56 13.42 -2.62
N LYS A 48 -8.97 14.46 -3.23
CA LYS A 48 -9.49 15.09 -4.44
C LYS A 48 -9.64 14.07 -5.56
N ARG A 49 -10.79 14.06 -6.24
CA ARG A 49 -11.08 13.11 -7.32
C ARG A 49 -10.20 13.35 -8.56
N PRO A 50 -9.84 12.29 -9.31
CA PRO A 50 -10.21 10.89 -9.09
C PRO A 50 -9.44 10.24 -7.92
N THR A 51 -10.11 9.33 -7.22
CA THR A 51 -9.59 8.48 -6.13
C THR A 51 -10.57 7.33 -5.87
N GLN A 52 -10.12 6.24 -5.25
CA GLN A 52 -10.95 5.09 -4.89
C GLN A 52 -10.39 4.36 -3.65
N ILE A 53 -11.17 3.44 -3.07
CA ILE A 53 -10.66 2.45 -2.10
C ILE A 53 -9.96 1.34 -2.91
N GLY A 54 -8.87 0.81 -2.36
CA GLY A 54 -8.07 -0.22 -3.02
C GLY A 54 -7.23 -1.02 -2.02
N PRO A 55 -6.30 -1.85 -2.52
CA PRO A 55 -5.46 -2.70 -1.68
C PRO A 55 -4.49 -1.86 -0.83
N ALA A 56 -4.02 -2.45 0.28
CA ALA A 56 -2.75 -2.02 0.86
C ALA A 56 -1.63 -2.21 -0.19
N MET A 57 -0.81 -1.19 -0.38
CA MET A 57 0.21 -1.18 -1.43
C MET A 57 1.61 -1.09 -0.84
N MET A 58 2.48 -2.02 -1.23
CA MET A 58 3.91 -2.02 -0.91
C MET A 58 4.72 -1.49 -2.10
N PHE A 59 5.55 -0.48 -1.84
CA PHE A 59 6.58 -0.01 -2.77
C PHE A 59 7.93 -0.56 -2.31
N ASN A 60 8.47 -1.52 -3.06
CA ASN A 60 9.70 -2.21 -2.67
C ASN A 60 10.96 -1.36 -2.92
N ASN A 61 10.92 -0.52 -3.96
CA ASN A 61 12.06 0.27 -4.43
C ASN A 61 11.80 1.77 -4.30
N VAL A 62 12.34 2.40 -3.25
CA VAL A 62 12.21 3.85 -3.02
C VAL A 62 13.50 4.57 -3.41
N LYS A 63 13.39 5.53 -4.34
CA LYS A 63 14.53 6.31 -4.86
C LYS A 63 15.26 7.01 -3.71
N GLY A 64 16.58 6.83 -3.63
CA GLY A 64 17.42 7.40 -2.56
C GLY A 64 17.40 6.64 -1.23
N HIS A 65 16.60 5.56 -1.11
CA HIS A 65 16.44 4.78 0.13
C HIS A 65 16.53 3.26 -0.13
N PRO A 66 17.70 2.73 -0.51
CA PRO A 66 17.87 1.30 -0.80
C PRO A 66 17.61 0.45 0.46
N GLY A 67 16.86 -0.65 0.30
CA GLY A 67 16.52 -1.57 1.38
C GLY A 67 15.43 -1.07 2.35
N ALA A 68 14.75 0.03 2.02
CA ALA A 68 13.69 0.62 2.85
C ALA A 68 12.34 0.63 2.10
N PRO A 69 11.62 -0.51 2.03
CA PRO A 69 10.31 -0.57 1.40
C PRO A 69 9.25 0.20 2.21
N VAL A 70 8.25 0.74 1.52
CA VAL A 70 7.17 1.54 2.13
C VAL A 70 5.82 0.90 1.84
N VAL A 71 5.07 0.60 2.90
CA VAL A 71 3.67 0.17 2.80
C VAL A 71 2.73 1.32 3.13
N ILE A 72 1.68 1.48 2.34
CA ILE A 72 0.62 2.48 2.52
C ILE A 72 -0.75 1.82 2.34
N GLY A 73 -1.80 2.38 2.96
CA GLY A 73 -3.16 1.91 2.73
C GLY A 73 -3.65 0.79 3.65
N VAL A 74 -2.87 0.40 4.65
CA VAL A 74 -3.17 -0.74 5.55
C VAL A 74 -4.55 -0.65 6.22
N LEU A 75 -5.03 0.57 6.49
CA LEU A 75 -6.34 0.84 7.10
C LEU A 75 -7.26 1.69 6.21
N ALA A 76 -7.00 1.74 4.89
CA ALA A 76 -7.74 2.59 3.95
C ALA A 76 -9.05 1.94 3.44
N SER A 77 -9.37 0.73 3.89
CA SER A 77 -10.62 0.02 3.61
C SER A 77 -11.27 -0.44 4.93
N ARG A 78 -12.61 -0.42 4.96
CA ARG A 78 -13.41 -1.01 6.05
C ARG A 78 -13.87 -2.44 5.72
N ALA A 79 -13.94 -2.75 4.43
CA ALA A 79 -14.44 -4.04 3.93
C ALA A 79 -13.50 -5.19 4.30
#